data_AF-A0A2G6Q483-F1
#
_entry.id   AF-A0A2G6Q483-F1
#
_cell.length_a   1.000
_cell.length_b   1.000
_cell.length_c   1.000
_cell.angle_alpha   90.00
_cell.angle_beta   90.00
_cell.angle_gamma   90.00
#
_symmetry.space_group_name_H-M   'P 1'
#
loop_
_entity.id
_entity.type
_entity.pdbx_description
1 polymer ?
#
loop_
_entity_poly.entity_id
_entity_poly.type
_entity_poly.pdbx_seq_one_letter_code
_entity_poly.pdbx_strand_id
1 'polypeptide(L)'
;VGNQNQRPLQQKPVFSEPPLTVSHKVDNGHFYMSDLDQGGYQNVQMVVERDRSYMVATTTDGTVSRISPFGKGDTRLQTNQRIERACEVKDSSIKPKEEILVTHTQDEVVRTETHLNLSEHDPQNLIPFAPNPR
;
A
#
# COMPACT_ATOMS: atom_id res chain seq x y z
N VAL A 1 24.50 46.47 -12.72
CA VAL A 1 23.43 46.51 -11.69
C VAL A 1 22.27 45.67 -12.20
N GLY A 2 21.84 44.65 -11.45
CA GLY A 2 20.58 43.94 -11.73
C GLY A 2 20.61 42.42 -11.54
N ASN A 3 20.83 41.95 -10.31
CA ASN A 3 20.51 40.58 -9.90
C ASN A 3 19.01 40.31 -10.09
N GLN A 4 18.64 39.22 -10.76
CA GLN A 4 17.31 38.61 -10.58
C GLN A 4 17.50 37.14 -10.17
N ASN A 5 17.12 36.90 -8.93
CA ASN A 5 17.21 35.65 -8.20
C ASN A 5 16.44 34.53 -8.92
N GLN A 6 17.17 33.52 -9.40
CA GLN A 6 16.58 32.22 -9.66
C GLN A 6 16.19 31.63 -8.30
N ARG A 7 14.89 31.58 -8.02
CA ARG A 7 14.37 30.84 -6.86
C ARG A 7 14.80 29.38 -7.07
N PRO A 8 15.42 28.70 -6.09
CA PRO A 8 15.52 27.26 -6.19
C PRO A 8 14.09 26.74 -6.21
N LEU A 9 13.74 26.01 -7.26
CA LEU A 9 12.59 25.12 -7.25
C LEU A 9 12.87 24.11 -6.13
N GLN A 10 12.47 24.43 -4.90
CA GLN A 10 12.26 23.42 -3.88
C GLN A 10 11.18 22.51 -4.47
N GLN A 11 11.63 21.48 -5.18
CA GLN A 11 10.90 20.23 -5.22
C GLN A 11 10.82 19.84 -3.75
N LYS A 12 9.73 20.25 -3.08
CA LYS A 12 9.22 19.48 -1.95
C LYS A 12 9.34 18.02 -2.41
N PRO A 13 9.89 17.11 -1.59
CA PRO A 13 9.87 15.70 -1.93
C PRO A 13 8.43 15.41 -2.33
N VAL A 14 8.21 15.23 -3.63
CA VAL A 14 6.92 14.79 -4.13
C VAL A 14 6.88 13.43 -3.49
N PHE A 15 6.07 13.31 -2.44
CA PHE A 15 5.72 12.05 -1.85
C PHE A 15 5.15 11.27 -3.03
N SER A 16 6.02 10.50 -3.69
CA SER A 16 5.62 9.59 -4.74
C SER A 16 5.00 8.45 -3.97
N GLU A 17 3.76 8.68 -3.52
CA GLU A 17 2.80 7.60 -3.37
C GLU A 17 3.03 6.73 -4.59
N PRO A 18 3.27 5.42 -4.43
CA PRO A 18 3.22 4.53 -5.58
C PRO A 18 1.90 4.88 -6.27
N PRO A 19 1.90 5.21 -7.57
CA PRO A 19 0.68 5.63 -8.24
C PRO A 19 -0.31 4.49 -8.07
N LEU A 20 -1.24 4.65 -7.12
CA LEU A 20 -2.28 3.69 -6.85
C LEU A 20 -3.23 3.87 -8.00
N THR A 21 -2.99 3.11 -9.06
CA THR A 21 -3.90 3.08 -10.20
C THR A 21 -5.30 2.86 -9.67
N VAL A 22 -6.20 3.75 -10.08
CA VAL A 22 -7.57 3.81 -9.55
C VAL A 22 -8.29 2.55 -10.04
N SER A 23 -8.48 1.57 -9.15
CA SER A 23 -9.23 0.36 -9.48
C SER A 23 -10.70 0.61 -9.21
N HIS A 24 -11.48 0.86 -10.27
CA HIS A 24 -12.93 1.11 -10.16
C HIS A 24 -13.67 -0.02 -9.43
N LYS A 25 -13.21 -1.27 -9.54
CA LYS A 25 -13.76 -2.41 -8.79
C LYS A 25 -13.59 -2.25 -7.28
N VAL A 26 -12.40 -1.80 -6.86
CA VAL A 26 -12.07 -1.55 -5.45
C VAL A 26 -12.90 -0.40 -4.91
N ASP A 27 -12.97 0.70 -5.65
CA ASP A 27 -13.71 1.90 -5.22
C ASP A 27 -15.22 1.65 -5.11
N ASN A 28 -15.77 0.79 -5.96
CA ASN A 28 -17.17 0.37 -5.87
C ASN A 28 -17.42 -0.74 -4.84
N GLY A 29 -16.41 -1.23 -4.11
CA GLY A 29 -16.55 -2.30 -3.12
C GLY A 29 -16.85 -3.68 -3.73
N HIS A 30 -16.47 -3.89 -4.99
CA HIS A 30 -16.68 -5.12 -5.76
C HIS A 30 -15.39 -5.87 -6.06
N PHE A 31 -14.36 -5.68 -5.23
CA PHE A 31 -13.14 -6.46 -5.30
C PHE A 31 -13.14 -7.50 -4.17
N TYR A 32 -13.05 -8.78 -4.54
CA TYR A 32 -13.12 -9.89 -3.61
C TYR A 32 -11.87 -10.78 -3.68
N MET A 33 -11.71 -11.68 -2.70
CA MET A 33 -10.63 -12.67 -2.69
C MET A 33 -10.55 -13.47 -4.00
N SER A 34 -11.71 -13.79 -4.60
CA SER A 34 -11.76 -14.48 -5.89
C SER A 34 -11.12 -13.66 -7.03
N ASP A 35 -11.26 -12.34 -7.02
CA ASP A 35 -10.59 -11.47 -8.00
C ASP A 35 -9.07 -11.48 -7.79
N LEU A 36 -8.61 -11.56 -6.54
CA LEU A 36 -7.19 -11.66 -6.21
C LEU A 36 -6.60 -12.99 -6.70
N ASP A 37 -7.26 -14.11 -6.41
CA ASP A 37 -6.83 -15.45 -6.81
C ASP A 37 -6.84 -15.64 -8.34
N GLN A 38 -7.82 -15.04 -9.04
CA GLN A 38 -7.98 -15.20 -10.50
C GLN A 38 -7.27 -14.12 -11.32
N GLY A 39 -7.01 -12.95 -10.74
CA GLY A 39 -6.52 -11.78 -11.47
C GLY A 39 -5.05 -11.81 -11.86
N GLY A 40 -4.30 -12.86 -11.49
CA GLY A 40 -2.88 -13.00 -11.80
C GLY A 40 -2.00 -11.96 -11.07
N TYR A 41 -2.47 -11.48 -9.92
CA TYR A 41 -1.73 -10.54 -9.09
C TYR A 41 -0.50 -11.20 -8.45
N GLN A 42 0.59 -10.45 -8.39
CA GLN A 42 1.88 -10.84 -7.83
C GLN A 42 2.31 -9.81 -6.79
N ASN A 43 3.30 -10.14 -5.96
CA ASN A 43 3.85 -9.24 -4.93
C ASN A 43 2.75 -8.54 -4.11
N VAL A 44 1.83 -9.34 -3.56
CA VAL A 44 0.75 -8.83 -2.73
C VAL A 44 1.35 -8.25 -1.45
N GLN A 45 1.06 -6.98 -1.18
CA GLN A 45 1.59 -6.28 -0.02
C GLN A 45 0.49 -5.47 0.64
N MET A 46 0.53 -5.42 1.97
CA MET A 46 -0.22 -4.45 2.75
C MET A 46 0.66 -3.24 3.00
N VAL A 47 0.11 -2.06 2.74
CA VAL A 47 0.72 -0.78 3.07
C VAL A 47 -0.03 -0.19 4.27
N VAL A 48 0.69 0.10 5.34
CA VAL A 48 0.15 0.77 6.52
C VAL A 48 0.81 2.13 6.64
N GLU A 49 0.02 3.18 6.55
CA GLU A 49 0.42 4.57 6.76
C GLU A 49 -0.19 5.06 8.08
N ARG A 50 0.14 6.30 8.47
CA ARG A 50 -0.39 6.91 9.69
C ARG A 50 -1.92 6.94 9.74
N ASP A 51 -2.55 7.37 8.65
CA ASP A 51 -3.98 7.68 8.62
C ASP A 51 -4.82 6.60 7.94
N ARG A 52 -4.19 5.72 7.16
CA ARG A 52 -4.88 4.67 6.39
C ARG A 52 -4.02 3.42 6.19
N SER A 53 -4.67 2.32 5.84
CA SER A 53 -4.01 1.10 5.35
C SER A 53 -4.72 0.59 4.09
N TYR A 54 -4.00 -0.11 3.23
CA TYR A 54 -4.55 -0.66 1.99
C TYR A 54 -3.67 -1.79 1.47
N MET A 55 -4.25 -2.63 0.61
CA MET A 55 -3.54 -3.69 -0.11
C MET A 55 -3.16 -3.21 -1.49
N VAL A 56 -1.95 -3.55 -1.92
CA VAL A 56 -1.46 -3.38 -3.27
C VAL A 56 -0.98 -4.71 -3.82
N ALA A 57 -1.00 -4.83 -5.13
CA ALA A 57 -0.36 -5.93 -5.83
C ALA A 57 0.15 -5.48 -7.20
N THR A 58 1.13 -6.20 -7.70
CA THR A 58 1.63 -6.06 -9.07
C THR A 58 0.73 -6.87 -10.02
N THR A 59 0.12 -6.22 -10.99
CA THR A 59 -0.61 -6.88 -12.08
C THR A 59 0.36 -7.57 -13.05
N THR A 60 -0.16 -8.45 -13.91
CA THR A 60 0.65 -9.23 -14.87
C THR A 60 1.45 -8.38 -15.87
N ASP A 61 1.03 -7.14 -16.11
CA ASP A 61 1.72 -6.14 -16.93
C ASP A 61 2.86 -5.40 -16.18
N GLY A 62 3.07 -5.72 -14.90
CA GLY A 62 4.08 -5.09 -14.05
C GLY A 62 3.61 -3.82 -13.33
N THR A 63 2.36 -3.40 -13.50
CA THR A 63 1.81 -2.21 -12.84
C THR A 63 1.49 -2.50 -11.37
N VAL A 64 1.80 -1.59 -10.46
CA VAL A 64 1.34 -1.68 -9.06
C VAL A 64 -0.03 -1.04 -8.94
N SER A 65 -1.02 -1.79 -8.46
CA SER A 65 -2.39 -1.33 -8.28
C SER A 65 -2.87 -1.56 -6.85
N ARG A 66 -3.72 -0.65 -6.36
CA ARG A 66 -4.46 -0.88 -5.13
C ARG A 66 -5.56 -1.92 -5.39
N ILE A 67 -5.68 -2.88 -4.47
CA ILE A 67 -6.61 -4.01 -4.54
C ILE A 67 -7.52 -4.10 -3.30
N SER A 68 -7.54 -3.07 -2.46
CA SER A 68 -8.50 -2.97 -1.35
C SER A 68 -8.99 -1.54 -1.12
N PRO A 69 -10.15 -1.36 -0.47
CA PRO A 69 -10.51 -0.08 0.13
C PRO A 69 -9.46 0.38 1.15
N PHE A 70 -9.56 1.65 1.54
CA PHE A 70 -8.76 2.18 2.64
C PHE A 70 -9.34 1.73 3.99
N GLY A 71 -8.53 1.04 4.78
CA GLY A 71 -8.77 0.77 6.19
C GLY A 71 -8.13 1.82 7.08
N LYS A 72 -8.18 1.60 8.40
CA LYS A 72 -7.54 2.46 9.41
C LYS A 72 -6.01 2.38 9.31
N GLY A 73 -5.34 3.51 9.50
CA GLY A 73 -3.88 3.58 9.64
C GLY A 73 -3.39 3.37 11.06
N ASP A 74 -2.07 3.45 11.23
CA ASP A 74 -1.38 3.31 12.51
C ASP A 74 -0.80 4.67 12.96
N THR A 75 -1.43 5.28 13.97
CA THR A 75 -1.03 6.60 14.48
C THR A 75 0.38 6.66 15.10
N ARG A 76 1.05 5.51 15.31
CA ARG A 76 2.44 5.45 15.74
C ARG A 76 3.41 5.82 14.62
N LEU A 77 3.00 5.70 13.36
CA LEU A 77 3.80 6.07 12.20
C LEU A 77 3.83 7.58 11.98
N GLN A 78 4.98 8.09 11.54
CA GLN A 78 5.08 9.48 11.05
C GLN A 78 4.47 9.61 9.66
N THR A 79 4.13 10.83 9.23
CA THR A 79 3.53 11.10 7.91
C THR A 79 4.45 10.69 6.74
N ASN A 80 5.76 10.68 6.96
CA ASN A 80 6.76 10.24 6.00
C ASN A 80 7.16 8.77 6.16
N GLN A 81 6.46 8.03 7.00
CA GLN A 81 6.70 6.61 7.26
C GLN A 81 5.51 5.78 6.80
N ARG A 82 5.82 4.59 6.30
CA ARG A 82 4.85 3.54 6.05
C ARG A 82 5.47 2.19 6.31
N ILE A 83 4.64 1.21 6.62
CA ILE A 83 5.06 -0.19 6.69
C ILE A 83 4.58 -0.87 5.41
N GLU A 84 5.51 -1.47 4.69
CA GLU A 84 5.25 -2.38 3.59
C GLU A 84 5.37 -3.80 4.13
N ARG A 85 4.24 -4.49 4.18
CA ARG A 85 4.13 -5.85 4.70
C ARG A 85 3.87 -6.81 3.55
N ALA A 86 4.83 -7.68 3.26
CA ALA A 86 4.67 -8.71 2.24
C ALA A 86 3.61 -9.72 2.69
N CYS A 87 2.72 -10.08 1.79
CA CYS A 87 1.64 -11.02 2.05
C CYS A 87 1.72 -12.20 1.08
N GLU A 88 1.56 -13.40 1.63
CA GLU A 88 1.31 -14.60 0.84
C GLU A 88 -0.18 -14.86 0.77
N VAL A 89 -0.67 -15.06 -0.45
CA VAL A 89 -2.05 -15.47 -0.72
C VAL A 89 -2.03 -16.95 -1.02
N LYS A 90 -2.73 -17.74 -0.21
CA LYS A 90 -2.84 -19.19 -0.39
C LYS A 90 -4.16 -19.69 0.16
N ASP A 91 -4.82 -20.59 -0.57
CA ASP A 91 -6.09 -21.20 -0.17
C ASP A 91 -7.15 -20.13 0.20
N SER A 92 -7.19 -19.04 -0.58
CA SER A 92 -8.06 -17.87 -0.33
C SER A 92 -7.87 -17.22 1.05
N SER A 93 -6.67 -17.34 1.63
CA SER A 93 -6.24 -16.70 2.86
C SER A 93 -5.00 -15.82 2.61
N ILE A 94 -4.95 -14.66 3.24
CA ILE A 94 -3.82 -13.73 3.16
C ILE A 94 -3.03 -13.82 4.47
N LYS A 95 -1.75 -14.17 4.37
CA LYS A 95 -0.85 -14.26 5.53
C LYS A 95 0.31 -13.29 5.40
N PRO A 96 0.56 -12.43 6.40
CA PRO A 96 1.74 -11.58 6.39
C PRO A 96 3.01 -12.43 6.58
N LYS A 97 4.08 -12.07 5.86
CA LYS A 97 5.38 -12.74 5.91
C LYS A 97 6.47 -11.85 6.49
N GLU A 98 6.68 -10.70 5.86
CA GLU A 98 7.77 -9.79 6.17
C GLU A 98 7.24 -8.37 6.30
N GLU A 99 7.89 -7.57 7.12
CA GLU A 99 7.51 -6.18 7.38
C GLU A 99 8.72 -5.28 7.26
N ILE A 100 8.59 -4.28 6.40
CA ILE A 100 9.62 -3.29 6.15
C ILE A 100 9.04 -1.93 6.54
N LEU A 101 9.67 -1.27 7.50
CA LEU A 101 9.46 0.15 7.73
C LEU A 101 10.17 0.92 6.60
N VAL A 102 9.40 1.67 5.84
CA VAL A 102 9.89 2.57 4.81
C VAL A 102 9.78 3.99 5.33
N THR A 103 10.92 4.66 5.47
CA THR A 103 11.01 6.06 5.86
C THR A 103 11.48 6.88 4.68
N HIS A 104 10.67 7.84 4.26
CA HIS A 104 11.03 8.79 3.21
C HIS A 104 11.62 10.04 3.87
N THR A 105 12.87 10.36 3.54
CA THR A 105 13.50 11.64 3.90
C THR A 105 13.56 12.53 2.66
N GLN A 106 14.14 13.73 2.78
CA GLN A 106 14.25 14.64 1.65
C GLN A 106 15.16 14.11 0.52
N ASP A 107 16.14 13.28 0.87
CA ASP A 107 17.20 12.84 -0.03
C ASP A 107 17.18 11.33 -0.31
N GLU A 108 16.54 10.53 0.54
CA GLU A 108 16.59 9.08 0.44
C GLU A 108 15.33 8.36 0.94
N VAL A 109 15.15 7.12 0.47
CA VAL A 109 14.16 6.18 0.97
C VAL A 109 14.90 5.10 1.74
N VAL A 110 14.75 5.09 3.06
CA VAL A 110 15.37 4.11 3.95
C VAL A 110 14.37 2.98 4.19
N ARG A 111 14.79 1.74 3.92
CA ARG A 111 14.01 0.52 4.14
C ARG A 111 14.69 -0.28 5.25
N THR A 112 13.95 -0.57 6.32
CA THR A 112 14.48 -1.32 7.47
C THR A 112 13.47 -2.37 7.87
N GLU A 113 13.92 -3.61 8.07
CA GLU A 113 13.08 -4.66 8.65
C GLU A 113 12.53 -4.20 10.00
N THR A 114 11.25 -4.42 10.20
CA THR A 114 10.57 -4.01 11.43
C THR A 114 9.73 -5.16 11.96
N HIS A 115 9.60 -5.20 13.28
CA HIS A 115 8.80 -6.20 14.00
C HIS A 115 7.65 -5.50 14.73
N LEU A 116 7.12 -4.43 14.13
CA LEU A 116 5.98 -3.71 14.67
C LEU A 116 4.81 -4.69 14.73
N ASN A 117 4.31 -5.00 15.93
CA ASN A 117 3.16 -5.88 16.07
C ASN A 117 1.90 -5.14 15.56
N LEU A 118 1.64 -5.17 14.25
CA LEU A 118 0.42 -4.63 13.64
C LEU A 118 -0.65 -5.71 13.51
N SER A 119 -0.87 -6.48 14.58
CA SER A 119 -1.92 -7.52 14.62
C SER A 119 -3.32 -6.93 14.38
N GLU A 120 -3.55 -5.68 14.75
CA GLU A 120 -4.79 -4.94 14.47
C GLU A 120 -4.99 -4.63 12.97
N HIS A 121 -3.90 -4.64 12.20
CA HIS A 121 -3.88 -4.38 10.77
C HIS A 121 -3.76 -5.70 10.01
N ASP A 122 -4.75 -6.58 10.19
CA ASP A 122 -4.81 -7.85 9.47
C ASP A 122 -5.14 -7.60 7.98
N PRO A 123 -4.28 -8.00 7.03
CA PRO A 123 -4.55 -7.84 5.60
C PRO A 123 -5.82 -8.58 5.14
N GLN A 124 -6.22 -9.66 5.83
CA GLN A 124 -7.44 -10.40 5.52
C GLN A 124 -8.71 -9.56 5.69
N ASN A 125 -8.68 -8.53 6.54
CA ASN A 125 -9.82 -7.64 6.78
C ASN A 125 -10.02 -6.62 5.65
N LEU A 126 -9.03 -6.43 4.77
CA LEU A 126 -9.08 -5.45 3.69
C LEU A 126 -9.67 -6.02 2.40
N ILE A 127 -9.67 -7.34 2.22
CA ILE A 127 -10.19 -8.00 1.02
C ILE A 127 -11.31 -8.97 1.42
N PRO A 128 -12.58 -8.60 1.19
CA PRO A 128 -13.71 -9.44 1.58
C PRO A 128 -13.84 -10.68 0.70
N PHE A 129 -14.52 -11.71 1.22
CA PHE A 129 -15.02 -12.81 0.41
C PHE A 129 -16.26 -12.37 -0.38
N ALA A 130 -16.41 -12.89 -1.59
CA ALA A 130 -17.61 -12.65 -2.37
C ALA A 130 -18.84 -13.20 -1.60
N PRO A 131 -19.98 -12.50 -1.62
CA PRO A 131 -21.20 -13.02 -1.03
C PRO A 131 -21.62 -14.30 -1.76
N ASN A 132 -22.12 -15.29 -1.01
CA ASN A 132 -22.64 -16.52 -1.63
C ASN A 132 -23.78 -16.18 -2.60
N PRO A 133 -23.77 -16.71 -3.84
CA PRO A 133 -24.90 -16.57 -4.73
C PRO A 133 -26.12 -17.22 -4.07
N ARG A 134 -27.22 -16.46 -4.00
CA ARG A 134 -28.51 -16.92 -3.49
C ARG A 134 -29.22 -17.82 -4.47
#